data_AF-A0A538BHQ5-F1
#
_entry.id   AF-A0A538BHQ5-F1
#
_cell.length_a   1.000
_cell.length_b   1.000
_cell.length_c   1.000
_cell.angle_alpha   90.00
_cell.angle_beta   90.00
_cell.angle_gamma   90.00
#
_symmetry.space_group_name_H-M   'P 1'
#
loop_
_entity.id
_entity.type
_entity.pdbx_description
1 polymer ?
#
loop_
_entity_poly.entity_id
_entity_poly.type
_entity_poly.pdbx_seq_one_letter_code
_entity_poly.pdbx_strand_id
1 'polypeptide(L)'
;MATGLLVGSPEVGQHIDVKSMAFSPDSGTLALALATGVVRLVNTTTWRDAAPPISVVADSIAYTPDGTYLAIANAGDVSLWDVASGRHVGDAYLGSPDHQYGTIRTLPDGRIVLMIENEPTFLYRADLASWKAQACSIVGEVTPAQWQTMVPDEPYRPTCAA
;
A
#
# COMPACT_ATOMS: atom_id res chain seq x y z
N MET A 1 34.40 2.66 5.26
CA MET A 1 33.99 1.25 5.33
C MET A 1 32.77 1.18 6.22
N ALA A 2 31.59 0.89 5.67
CA ALA A 2 30.40 0.68 6.49
C ALA A 2 30.38 -0.80 6.91
N THR A 3 30.61 -1.07 8.19
CA THR A 3 30.41 -2.40 8.76
C THR A 3 28.91 -2.65 8.88
N GLY A 4 28.40 -3.66 8.17
CA GLY A 4 27.03 -4.15 8.37
C GLY A 4 26.93 -4.72 9.77
N LEU A 5 26.24 -4.00 10.66
CA LEU A 5 25.86 -4.51 11.98
C LEU A 5 24.51 -5.20 11.83
N LEU A 6 24.41 -6.47 12.22
CA LEU A 6 23.13 -7.16 12.31
C LEU A 6 22.35 -6.56 13.47
N VAL A 7 21.51 -5.56 13.19
CA VAL A 7 20.64 -4.91 14.18
C VAL A 7 19.36 -5.74 14.28
N GLY A 8 19.46 -6.89 14.95
CA GLY A 8 18.34 -7.78 15.24
C GLY A 8 18.03 -8.80 14.14
N SER A 9 17.66 -10.00 14.56
CA SER A 9 16.85 -10.92 13.77
C SER A 9 15.42 -10.74 14.25
N PRO A 10 14.43 -10.43 13.39
CA PRO A 10 13.05 -10.62 13.80
C PRO A 10 12.92 -12.08 14.23
N GLU A 11 12.42 -12.35 15.44
CA GLU A 11 12.07 -13.71 15.85
C GLU A 11 10.91 -14.19 14.99
N VAL A 12 11.23 -14.57 13.75
CA VAL A 12 10.31 -15.18 12.81
C VAL A 12 10.42 -16.66 13.09
N GLY A 13 9.50 -17.17 13.91
CA GLY A 13 9.30 -18.61 14.04
C GLY A 13 9.03 -19.21 12.66
N GLN A 14 9.76 -20.28 12.35
CA GLN A 14 9.83 -20.96 11.04
C GLN A 14 10.37 -20.09 9.90
N HIS A 15 11.07 -20.71 8.94
CA HIS A 15 11.57 -20.05 7.75
C HIS A 15 10.38 -19.50 6.95
N ILE A 16 10.08 -18.21 7.09
CA ILE A 16 9.06 -17.54 6.29
C ILE A 16 9.76 -16.79 5.17
N ASP A 17 9.52 -17.20 3.93
CA ASP A 17 10.07 -16.53 2.76
C ASP A 17 9.46 -15.12 2.63
N VAL A 18 10.35 -14.13 2.52
CA VAL A 18 9.98 -12.74 2.26
C VAL A 18 10.07 -12.51 0.76
N LYS A 19 8.94 -12.20 0.11
CA LYS A 19 8.89 -11.92 -1.33
C LYS A 19 9.31 -10.48 -1.65
N SER A 20 9.01 -9.55 -0.75
CA SER A 20 9.32 -8.12 -0.92
C SER A 20 9.41 -7.41 0.43
N MET A 21 10.13 -6.29 0.45
CA MET A 21 10.26 -5.44 1.64
C MET A 21 10.36 -3.96 1.26
N ALA A 22 9.83 -3.09 2.12
CA ALA A 22 9.92 -1.64 1.93
C ALA A 22 10.01 -0.93 3.30
N PHE A 23 10.92 0.03 3.43
CA PHE A 23 10.94 0.95 4.57
C PHE A 23 9.92 2.06 4.36
N SER A 24 9.29 2.50 5.45
CA SER A 24 8.55 3.76 5.47
C SER A 24 9.48 4.93 5.19
N PRO A 25 8.98 6.06 4.66
CA PRO A 25 9.80 7.23 4.34
C PRO A 25 10.57 7.79 5.55
N ASP A 26 9.99 7.72 6.75
CA ASP A 26 10.61 8.12 8.01
C ASP A 26 11.54 7.04 8.62
N SER A 27 11.69 5.89 7.95
CA SER A 27 12.42 4.71 8.41
C SER A 27 11.95 4.11 9.75
N GLY A 28 10.79 4.52 10.27
CA GLY A 28 10.24 4.04 11.54
C GLY A 28 9.58 2.66 11.45
N THR A 29 9.12 2.28 10.26
CA THR A 29 8.43 1.02 9.99
C THR A 29 9.02 0.31 8.78
N LEU A 30 9.09 -1.01 8.83
CA LEU A 30 9.45 -1.90 7.74
C LEU A 30 8.24 -2.77 7.39
N ALA A 31 7.81 -2.72 6.14
CA ALA A 31 6.83 -3.65 5.61
C ALA A 31 7.53 -4.89 5.04
N LEU A 32 7.00 -6.07 5.35
CA LEU A 32 7.51 -7.37 4.92
C LEU A 32 6.38 -8.16 4.26
N ALA A 33 6.45 -8.35 2.95
CA ALA A 33 5.54 -9.20 2.21
C ALA A 33 5.97 -10.66 2.37
N LEU A 34 5.21 -11.42 3.16
CA LEU A 34 5.48 -12.82 3.45
C LEU A 34 4.82 -13.72 2.40
N ALA A 35 5.50 -14.80 2.03
CA ALA A 35 4.95 -15.83 1.13
C ALA A 35 3.68 -16.52 1.68
N THR A 36 3.38 -16.33 2.98
CA THR A 36 2.15 -16.79 3.63
C THR A 36 0.91 -15.97 3.27
N GLY A 37 1.05 -14.93 2.42
CA GLY A 37 -0.07 -14.07 2.02
C GLY A 37 -0.41 -12.99 3.05
N VAL A 38 0.60 -12.56 3.81
CA VAL A 38 0.46 -11.51 4.82
C VAL A 38 1.58 -10.49 4.64
N VAL A 39 1.25 -9.20 4.69
CA VAL A 39 2.24 -8.14 4.87
C VAL A 39 2.32 -7.77 6.34
N ARG A 40 3.48 -7.97 6.96
CA ARG A 40 3.74 -7.54 8.34
C ARG A 40 4.36 -6.14 8.36
N LEU A 41 3.93 -5.33 9.31
CA LEU A 41 4.45 -3.98 9.55
C LEU A 41 5.22 -3.99 10.87
N VAL A 42 6.53 -3.78 10.80
CA VAL A 42 7.45 -3.98 11.92
C VAL A 42 8.13 -2.66 12.27
N ASN A 43 8.15 -2.29 13.55
CA ASN A 43 8.89 -1.13 14.02
C ASN A 43 10.39 -1.39 13.93
N THR A 44 11.15 -0.50 13.30
CA THR A 44 12.59 -0.71 13.00
C THR A 44 13.51 -0.55 14.21
N THR A 45 13.01 0.00 15.31
CA THR A 45 13.78 0.15 16.56
C THR A 45 13.59 -1.05 17.48
N THR A 46 12.34 -1.52 17.60
CA THR A 46 11.96 -2.59 18.55
C THR A 46 11.82 -3.96 17.90
N TRP A 47 11.74 -4.03 16.57
CA TRP A 47 11.48 -5.24 15.78
C TRP A 47 10.20 -5.99 16.14
N ARG A 48 9.22 -5.26 16.67
CA ARG A 48 7.87 -5.76 16.99
C ARG A 48 6.85 -5.23 15.99
N ASP A 49 5.68 -5.84 15.94
CA ASP A 49 4.58 -5.35 15.10
C ASP A 49 4.24 -3.90 15.46
N ALA A 50 4.26 -3.02 14.46
CA ALA A 50 3.97 -1.59 14.60
C ALA A 50 2.49 -1.28 14.35
N ALA A 51 1.82 -2.12 13.57
CA ALA A 51 0.44 -1.95 13.13
C ALA A 51 -0.18 -3.33 12.81
N PRO A 52 -1.51 -3.42 12.64
CA PRO A 52 -2.16 -4.66 12.22
C PRO A 52 -1.55 -5.19 10.91
N PRO A 53 -1.41 -6.53 10.78
CA PRO A 53 -0.95 -7.12 9.53
C PRO A 53 -1.99 -6.94 8.43
N ILE A 54 -1.52 -6.86 7.19
CA ILE A 54 -2.40 -6.77 6.02
C ILE A 54 -2.51 -8.16 5.39
N SER A 55 -3.72 -8.72 5.37
CA SER A 55 -3.99 -10.06 4.82
C SER A 55 -4.21 -10.01 3.31
N VAL A 56 -3.11 -9.97 2.55
CA VAL A 56 -3.12 -9.97 1.09
C VAL A 56 -1.83 -10.62 0.56
N VAL A 57 -1.96 -11.37 -0.54
CA VAL A 57 -0.79 -11.86 -1.28
C VAL A 57 -0.11 -10.66 -1.93
N ALA A 58 1.20 -10.55 -1.74
CA ALA A 58 1.99 -9.43 -2.23
C ALA A 58 3.26 -9.93 -2.92
N ASP A 59 3.42 -9.57 -4.19
CA ASP A 59 4.64 -9.81 -4.97
C ASP A 59 5.61 -8.63 -4.88
N SER A 60 5.05 -7.42 -4.78
CA SER A 60 5.81 -6.18 -4.63
C SER A 60 5.05 -5.21 -3.74
N ILE A 61 5.78 -4.47 -2.89
CA ILE A 61 5.20 -3.48 -1.99
C ILE A 61 5.99 -2.16 -2.04
N ALA A 62 5.30 -1.05 -1.83
CA ALA A 62 5.92 0.28 -1.73
C ALA A 62 5.08 1.20 -0.83
N TYR A 63 5.75 1.95 0.05
CA TYR A 63 5.09 3.02 0.80
C TYR A 63 4.85 4.24 -0.08
N THR A 64 3.72 4.91 0.08
CA THR A 64 3.56 6.28 -0.42
C THR A 64 4.59 7.22 0.24
N PRO A 65 4.98 8.33 -0.43
CA PRO A 65 6.02 9.22 0.11
C PRO A 65 5.68 9.87 1.44
N ASP A 66 4.39 9.99 1.77
CA ASP A 66 3.89 10.47 3.05
C ASP A 66 3.82 9.37 4.12
N GLY A 67 4.02 8.10 3.74
CA GLY A 67 3.99 6.94 4.62
C GLY A 67 2.59 6.47 5.03
N THR A 68 1.54 7.15 4.58
CA THR A 68 0.15 6.88 4.98
C THR A 68 -0.36 5.55 4.42
N TYR A 69 0.03 5.23 3.19
CA TYR A 69 -0.46 4.06 2.46
C TYR A 69 0.66 3.12 2.04
N LEU A 70 0.31 1.84 1.96
CA LEU A 70 1.09 0.82 1.29
C LEU A 70 0.39 0.47 -0.02
N ALA A 71 1.11 0.62 -1.12
CA ALA A 71 0.74 0.01 -2.37
C ALA A 71 1.20 -1.43 -2.39
N ILE A 72 0.35 -2.31 -2.89
CA ILE A 72 0.59 -3.74 -2.94
C ILE A 72 0.23 -4.23 -4.34
N ALA A 73 1.20 -4.84 -5.02
CA ALA A 73 0.98 -5.48 -6.31
C ALA A 73 0.92 -7.00 -6.18
N ASN A 74 -0.06 -7.59 -6.85
CA ASN A 74 -0.24 -9.03 -6.96
C ASN A 74 -0.82 -9.42 -8.31
N ALA A 75 -0.21 -10.37 -9.02
CA ALA A 75 -0.77 -10.98 -10.23
C ALA A 75 -1.43 -10.02 -11.25
N GLY A 76 -0.86 -8.81 -11.43
CA GLY A 76 -1.37 -7.80 -12.37
C GLY A 76 -2.22 -6.69 -11.75
N ASP A 77 -2.69 -6.82 -10.52
CA ASP A 77 -3.45 -5.79 -9.82
C ASP A 77 -2.56 -4.98 -8.87
N VAL A 78 -2.97 -3.74 -8.60
CA VAL A 78 -2.37 -2.89 -7.58
C VAL A 78 -3.46 -2.35 -6.68
N SER A 79 -3.35 -2.63 -5.39
CA SER A 79 -4.27 -2.15 -4.34
C SER A 79 -3.55 -1.21 -3.37
N LEU A 80 -4.30 -0.28 -2.79
CA LEU A 80 -3.84 0.63 -1.75
C LEU A 80 -4.43 0.25 -0.40
N TRP A 81 -3.58 0.27 0.62
CA TRP A 81 -3.92 -0.12 1.98
C TRP A 81 -3.47 0.96 2.95
N ASP A 82 -4.33 1.32 3.90
CA ASP A 82 -4.01 2.24 4.98
C ASP A 82 -3.09 1.54 5.98
N VAL A 83 -1.92 2.12 6.24
CA VAL A 83 -0.87 1.51 7.07
C VAL A 83 -1.32 1.41 8.53
N ALA A 84 -2.02 2.42 9.04
CA ALA A 84 -2.40 2.49 10.44
C ALA A 84 -3.49 1.47 10.82
N SER A 85 -4.47 1.29 9.94
CA SER A 85 -5.61 0.41 10.17
C SER A 85 -5.48 -0.97 9.51
N GLY A 86 -4.58 -1.12 8.54
CA GLY A 86 -4.45 -2.33 7.72
C GLY A 86 -5.65 -2.56 6.80
N ARG A 87 -6.49 -1.54 6.56
CA ARG A 87 -7.70 -1.65 5.71
C ARG A 87 -7.41 -1.34 4.26
N HIS A 88 -8.08 -2.05 3.35
CA HIS A 88 -8.10 -1.74 1.93
C HIS A 88 -8.82 -0.41 1.69
N VAL A 89 -8.21 0.45 0.87
CA VAL A 89 -8.70 1.81 0.56
C VAL A 89 -9.23 1.89 -0.87
N GLY A 90 -8.69 1.08 -1.77
CA GLY A 90 -9.13 1.01 -3.15
C GLY A 90 -8.08 0.39 -4.08
N ASP A 91 -8.49 0.18 -5.32
CA ASP A 91 -7.65 -0.42 -6.35
C ASP A 91 -7.08 0.66 -7.27
N ALA A 92 -5.75 0.73 -7.34
CA ALA A 92 -5.02 1.66 -8.18
C ALA A 92 -5.02 1.27 -9.64
N TYR A 93 -4.99 -0.04 -9.88
CA TYR A 93 -4.93 -0.62 -11.19
C TYR A 93 -5.55 -2.01 -11.12
N LEU A 94 -6.43 -2.29 -12.07
CA LEU A 94 -7.02 -3.59 -12.29
C LEU A 94 -6.48 -4.08 -13.64
N GLY A 95 -5.56 -5.02 -13.58
CA GLY A 95 -4.94 -5.63 -14.74
C GLY A 95 -5.68 -6.88 -15.20
N SER A 96 -5.28 -7.45 -16.34
CA SER A 96 -5.71 -8.82 -16.69
C SER A 96 -5.03 -9.83 -15.74
N PRO A 97 -5.74 -10.88 -15.29
CA PRO A 97 -5.18 -11.94 -14.43
C PRO A 97 -4.06 -12.77 -15.08
N ASP A 98 -3.83 -12.62 -16.38
CA ASP A 98 -2.74 -13.28 -17.11
C ASP A 98 -1.39 -12.57 -16.95
N HIS A 99 -1.36 -11.38 -16.34
CA HIS A 99 -0.13 -10.62 -16.13
C HIS A 99 0.65 -11.13 -14.91
N GLN A 100 1.94 -11.43 -15.12
CA GLN A 100 2.81 -11.87 -14.04
C GLN A 100 3.85 -10.80 -13.70
N TYR A 101 4.13 -10.69 -12.40
CA TYR A 101 5.21 -9.92 -11.78
C TYR A 101 5.29 -8.43 -12.17
N GLY A 102 4.50 -7.63 -11.47
CA GLY A 102 4.68 -6.18 -11.42
C GLY A 102 5.67 -5.78 -10.31
N THR A 103 6.66 -4.93 -10.61
CA THR A 103 7.38 -4.19 -9.55
C THR A 103 6.76 -2.81 -9.39
N ILE A 104 6.53 -2.41 -8.14
CA ILE A 104 5.99 -1.09 -7.82
C ILE A 104 7.02 -0.22 -7.14
N ARG A 105 7.04 1.06 -7.50
CA ARG A 105 7.83 2.09 -6.82
C ARG A 105 7.01 3.36 -6.72
N THR A 106 7.19 4.08 -5.63
CA THR A 106 6.61 5.40 -5.43
C THR A 106 7.65 6.47 -5.76
N LEU A 107 7.24 7.47 -6.52
CA LEU A 107 8.03 8.66 -6.79
C LEU A 107 7.81 9.67 -5.66
N PRO A 108 8.78 10.57 -5.39
CA PRO A 108 8.64 11.60 -4.35
C PRO A 108 7.40 12.51 -4.49
N ASP A 109 6.84 12.60 -5.70
CA ASP A 109 5.63 13.39 -6.00
C ASP A 109 4.31 12.61 -5.79
N GLY A 110 4.37 11.42 -5.18
CA GLY A 110 3.19 10.60 -4.86
C GLY A 110 2.74 9.68 -5.98
N ARG A 111 3.38 9.71 -7.17
CA ARG A 111 3.03 8.77 -8.25
C ARG A 111 3.52 7.36 -7.95
N ILE A 112 2.76 6.36 -8.41
CA ILE A 112 3.19 4.96 -8.40
C ILE A 112 3.59 4.57 -9.81
N VAL A 113 4.84 4.16 -9.96
CA VAL A 113 5.35 3.50 -11.15
C VAL A 113 5.11 2.01 -10.98
N LEU A 114 4.37 1.43 -11.91
CA LEU A 114 4.21 -0.02 -12.03
C LEU A 114 4.93 -0.46 -13.30
N MET A 115 5.90 -1.36 -13.16
CA MET A 115 6.48 -2.05 -14.31
C MET A 115 5.96 -3.48 -14.30
N ILE A 116 5.20 -3.85 -15.33
CA ILE A 116 4.67 -5.20 -15.55
C ILE A 116 5.53 -5.87 -16.64
N GLU A 117 5.92 -7.12 -16.42
CA GLU A 117 6.66 -7.88 -17.42
C GLU A 117 5.83 -8.06 -18.71
N ASN A 118 6.46 -7.88 -19.87
CA ASN A 118 5.87 -7.99 -21.22
C ASN A 118 4.83 -6.93 -21.61
N GLU A 119 4.68 -5.86 -20.83
CA GLU A 119 3.83 -4.71 -21.15
C GLU A 119 4.64 -3.40 -21.17
N PRO A 120 4.14 -2.33 -21.82
CA PRO A 120 4.71 -1.00 -21.66
C PRO A 120 4.74 -0.61 -20.17
N THR A 121 5.80 0.09 -19.74
CA THR A 121 5.82 0.65 -18.38
C THR A 121 4.69 1.65 -18.22
N PHE A 122 3.74 1.35 -17.32
CA PHE A 122 2.64 2.24 -17.03
C PHE A 122 2.99 3.16 -15.86
N LEU A 123 2.82 4.47 -16.08
CA LEU A 123 2.92 5.47 -15.02
C LEU A 123 1.51 5.79 -14.52
N TYR A 124 1.19 5.32 -13.32
CA TYR A 124 -0.04 5.67 -12.65
C TYR A 124 0.21 6.82 -11.67
N ARG A 125 -0.71 7.79 -11.63
CA ARG A 125 -0.84 8.59 -10.41
C ARG A 125 -1.50 7.68 -9.40
N ALA A 126 -0.89 7.48 -8.24
CA ALA A 126 -1.55 6.87 -7.09
C ALA A 126 -1.32 7.75 -5.87
N ASP A 127 -1.47 9.04 -6.13
CA ASP A 127 -1.76 10.00 -5.09
C ASP A 127 -3.26 9.92 -4.84
N LEU A 128 -3.65 9.43 -3.66
CA LEU A 128 -5.05 9.36 -3.26
C LEU A 128 -5.67 10.76 -3.22
N ALA A 129 -4.89 11.83 -2.98
CA ALA A 129 -5.40 13.20 -3.09
C ALA A 129 -5.76 13.55 -4.53
N SER A 130 -4.94 13.16 -5.51
CA SER A 130 -5.25 13.29 -6.94
C SER A 130 -6.48 12.48 -7.35
N TRP A 131 -6.63 11.24 -6.87
CA TRP A 131 -7.83 10.43 -7.15
C TRP A 131 -9.07 11.00 -6.50
N LYS A 132 -8.96 11.43 -5.24
CA LYS A 132 -10.04 12.09 -4.51
C LYS A 132 -10.45 13.37 -5.23
N ALA A 133 -9.50 14.21 -5.65
CA ALA A 133 -9.76 15.41 -6.43
C ALA A 133 -10.42 15.09 -7.77
N GLN A 134 -9.95 14.07 -8.49
CA GLN A 134 -10.55 13.62 -9.75
C GLN A 134 -11.97 13.10 -9.54
N ALA A 135 -12.19 12.25 -8.53
CA ALA A 135 -13.51 11.75 -8.17
C ALA A 135 -14.44 12.91 -7.80
N CYS A 136 -14.00 13.83 -6.95
CA CYS A 136 -14.73 15.04 -6.60
C CYS A 136 -15.10 15.90 -7.83
N SER A 137 -14.23 15.96 -8.84
CA SER A 137 -14.54 16.68 -10.08
C SER A 137 -15.63 16.01 -10.93
N ILE A 138 -15.84 14.70 -10.80
CA ILE A 138 -16.81 13.92 -11.57
C ILE A 138 -18.15 13.82 -10.84
N VAL A 139 -18.12 13.41 -9.56
CA VAL A 139 -19.32 13.09 -8.78
C VAL A 139 -19.70 14.16 -7.76
N GLY A 140 -18.82 15.13 -7.48
CA GLY A 140 -19.06 16.14 -6.45
C GLY A 140 -18.98 15.59 -5.02
N GLU A 141 -19.47 16.37 -4.06
CA GLU A 141 -19.50 15.96 -2.66
C GLU A 141 -20.62 14.95 -2.37
N VAL A 142 -20.29 13.90 -1.63
CA VAL A 142 -21.26 12.88 -1.20
C VAL A 142 -22.07 13.47 -0.05
N THR A 143 -23.39 13.52 -0.22
CA THR A 143 -24.30 14.02 0.82
C THR A 143 -24.39 13.04 2.00
N PRO A 144 -24.77 13.49 3.21
CA PRO A 144 -24.96 12.60 4.36
C PRO A 144 -25.92 11.43 4.09
N ALA A 145 -26.97 11.66 3.29
CA ALA A 145 -27.93 10.62 2.92
C ALA A 145 -27.31 9.54 1.99
N GLN A 146 -26.50 9.96 1.02
CA GLN A 146 -25.77 9.03 0.15
C GLN A 146 -24.71 8.27 0.93
N TRP A 147 -23.98 8.95 1.83
CA TRP A 147 -22.99 8.32 2.70
C TRP A 147 -23.59 7.19 3.53
N GLN A 148 -24.74 7.44 4.18
CA GLN A 148 -25.42 6.43 4.99
C GLN A 148 -25.90 5.23 4.17
N THR A 149 -26.07 5.39 2.85
CA THR A 149 -26.39 4.28 1.94
C THR A 149 -25.14 3.49 1.53
N MET A 150 -24.00 4.17 1.36
CA MET A 150 -22.75 3.56 0.85
C MET A 150 -21.90 2.94 1.97
N VAL A 151 -21.80 3.60 3.12
CA VAL A 151 -20.97 3.23 4.28
C VAL A 151 -21.75 3.47 5.57
N PRO A 152 -22.77 2.63 5.86
CA PRO A 152 -23.69 2.84 6.97
C PRO A 152 -23.02 2.77 8.35
N ASP A 153 -21.89 2.07 8.46
CA ASP A 153 -21.19 1.81 9.72
C ASP A 153 -20.18 2.90 10.11
N GLU A 154 -19.97 3.90 9.25
CA GLU A 154 -18.98 4.95 9.47
C GLU A 154 -19.67 6.33 9.65
N PRO A 155 -19.22 7.17 10.61
CA PRO A 155 -19.77 8.50 10.77
C PRO A 155 -19.51 9.35 9.53
N TYR A 156 -20.45 10.21 9.16
CA TYR A 156 -20.32 11.10 8.00
C TYR A 156 -19.05 11.95 8.11
N ARG A 157 -18.29 11.99 7.01
CA ARG A 157 -17.12 12.86 6.85
C ARG A 157 -17.19 13.54 5.47
N PRO A 158 -16.90 14.85 5.38
CA PRO A 158 -16.83 15.55 4.09
C PRO A 158 -15.87 14.84 3.13
N THR A 159 -16.39 14.44 1.96
CA THR A 159 -15.60 13.68 0.97
C THR A 159 -14.83 14.58 0.03
N CYS A 160 -15.25 15.82 -0.18
CA CYS A 160 -14.57 16.77 -1.03
C CYS A 160 -14.36 18.03 -0.20
N ALA A 161 -13.13 18.54 -0.13
CA ALA A 161 -12.93 19.87 0.43
C ALA A 161 -13.41 20.89 -0.61
N ALA A 162 -14.18 21.88 -0.18
CA ALA A 162 -14.50 23.06 -0.97
C ALA A 162 -13.25 23.91 -1.25
#